data_AF-A0A2N0ZJG9-F1
#
_entry.id   AF-A0A2N0ZJG9-F1
#
_cell.length_a   1.000
_cell.length_b   1.000
_cell.length_c   1.000
_cell.angle_alpha   90.00
_cell.angle_beta   90.00
_cell.angle_gamma   90.00
#
_symmetry.space_group_name_H-M   'P 1'
#
loop_
_entity.id
_entity.type
_entity.pdbx_description
1 polymer ?
#
loop_
_entity_poly.entity_id
_entity_poly.type
_entity_poly.pdbx_seq_one_letter_code
_entity_poly.pdbx_strand_id
1 'polypeptide(L)'
;MDFTVPISLDMLRVAAGEIGTLEGPNNDTKYGKWIGMNYQPWCASFVSWCAAKSGNSDLFTRSASVEYHRSFLHRQFYDRDLILYSAKRDPDFEKSVVGGLIFFREGNFWSHIGIIERYDHKHQVFSTIEGNTWPGVPLISSAHGVFRRYRYLSASNFAGIAVIDYSRSGTAPQTGGMVPIGLPYDSSGSSSFPGSRYFYIGAYNNYVTLLGKMLVKAGYGSYYTVGPGPKFTSADQQACAAFQRAQGWSGSDADGIPGPSTWSRLTSIYGSGNSYTQPSFPGTQYFRVGASNQYVTMLGVQLVKAGFGKHYTVGPGPTWGEADRLNCQEFQRAQGWTGSDADGYPGPSTWQKLFQIAGSTPNISNFPGIHFFGSGANNEYVTAMGKKLIQKGYGQYYSVGAGPKWSEADRKACQAFQKAQGWTGSDADGYPGPSTWSRLFS
;
A
#
# COMPACT_ATOMS: atom_id res chain seq x y z
N MET A 1 -13.98 13.45 29.04
CA MET A 1 -15.22 13.43 28.24
C MET A 1 -15.18 12.14 27.45
N ASP A 2 -16.09 11.21 27.71
CA ASP A 2 -16.19 9.93 27.01
C ASP A 2 -16.39 10.15 25.51
N PHE A 3 -15.45 9.71 24.68
CA PHE A 3 -15.61 9.67 23.24
C PHE A 3 -16.31 8.36 22.87
N THR A 4 -17.63 8.32 23.03
CA THR A 4 -18.47 7.31 22.40
C THR A 4 -18.26 7.37 20.89
N VAL A 5 -17.68 6.31 20.32
CA VAL A 5 -17.55 6.17 18.86
C VAL A 5 -18.96 6.19 18.25
N PRO A 6 -19.21 6.99 17.19
CA PRO A 6 -20.47 6.93 16.46
C PRO A 6 -20.79 5.53 15.96
N ILE A 7 -22.00 5.06 16.24
CA ILE A 7 -22.52 3.73 15.92
C ILE A 7 -22.43 3.39 14.41
N SER A 8 -22.39 4.41 13.55
CA SER A 8 -22.15 4.28 12.10
C SER A 8 -20.82 3.62 11.75
N LEU A 9 -19.79 3.82 12.57
CA LEU A 9 -18.47 3.24 12.36
C LEU A 9 -18.42 1.76 12.71
N ASP A 10 -19.32 1.26 13.56
CA ASP A 10 -19.37 -0.16 13.93
C ASP A 10 -19.94 -1.02 12.79
N MET A 11 -20.94 -0.50 12.06
CA MET A 11 -21.46 -1.14 10.85
C MET A 11 -20.35 -1.35 9.80
N LEU A 12 -19.55 -0.31 9.56
CA LEU A 12 -18.44 -0.38 8.61
C LEU A 12 -17.28 -1.24 9.10
N ARG A 13 -16.98 -1.24 10.41
CA ARG A 13 -15.97 -2.13 10.99
C ARG A 13 -16.29 -3.59 10.74
N VAL A 14 -17.55 -3.97 11.01
CA VAL A 14 -18.02 -5.33 10.81
C VAL A 14 -17.96 -5.71 9.33
N ALA A 15 -18.48 -4.86 8.44
CA ALA A 15 -18.44 -5.12 7.01
C ALA A 15 -17.01 -5.23 6.45
N ALA A 16 -16.10 -4.34 6.87
CA ALA A 16 -14.71 -4.34 6.44
C ALA A 16 -13.90 -5.53 6.97
N GLY A 17 -14.33 -6.13 8.09
CA GLY A 17 -13.76 -7.37 8.62
C GLY A 17 -14.08 -8.60 7.77
N GLU A 18 -15.05 -8.50 6.87
CA GLU A 18 -15.53 -9.62 6.07
C GLU A 18 -14.98 -9.64 4.64
N ILE A 19 -14.28 -8.59 4.21
CA ILE A 19 -13.67 -8.49 2.88
C ILE A 19 -12.74 -9.68 2.63
N GLY A 20 -12.86 -10.29 1.44
CA GLY A 20 -12.12 -11.48 1.06
C GLY A 20 -12.82 -12.79 1.43
N THR A 21 -13.91 -12.76 2.19
CA THR A 21 -14.76 -13.94 2.42
C THR A 21 -15.37 -14.37 1.09
N LEU A 22 -15.09 -15.61 0.69
CA LEU A 22 -15.71 -16.26 -0.47
C LEU A 22 -16.89 -17.11 -0.02
N GLU A 23 -17.90 -17.21 -0.87
CA GLU A 23 -18.93 -18.22 -0.70
C GLU A 23 -18.39 -19.62 -0.95
N GLY A 24 -18.94 -20.59 -0.23
CA GLY A 24 -18.81 -22.00 -0.57
C GLY A 24 -19.73 -22.38 -1.74
N PRO A 25 -19.73 -23.66 -2.15
CA PRO A 25 -20.54 -24.13 -3.28
C PRO A 25 -22.01 -23.73 -3.16
N ASN A 26 -22.60 -23.29 -4.27
CA ASN A 26 -24.02 -22.95 -4.37
C ASN A 26 -24.46 -21.84 -3.40
N ASN A 27 -23.72 -20.73 -3.30
CA ASN A 27 -23.97 -19.63 -2.36
C ASN A 27 -23.95 -20.06 -0.87
N ASP A 28 -23.16 -21.08 -0.50
CA ASP A 28 -23.04 -21.48 0.90
C ASP A 28 -22.28 -20.41 1.69
N THR A 29 -22.94 -19.73 2.62
CA THR A 29 -22.32 -18.65 3.39
C THR A 29 -22.72 -18.69 4.87
N LYS A 30 -21.82 -18.22 5.73
CA LYS A 30 -22.15 -17.99 7.16
C LYS A 30 -23.29 -16.98 7.34
N TYR A 31 -23.45 -16.03 6.42
CA TYR A 31 -24.52 -15.02 6.44
C TYR A 31 -25.87 -15.64 6.13
N GLY A 32 -25.95 -16.46 5.07
CA GLY A 32 -27.12 -17.23 4.70
C GLY A 32 -27.53 -18.20 5.81
N LYS A 33 -26.57 -18.95 6.37
CA LYS A 33 -26.79 -19.82 7.54
C LYS A 33 -27.35 -19.04 8.74
N TRP A 34 -26.76 -17.89 9.08
CA TRP A 34 -27.16 -17.09 10.23
C TRP A 34 -28.58 -16.49 10.11
N ILE A 35 -29.00 -16.11 8.90
CA ILE A 35 -30.33 -15.57 8.67
C ILE A 35 -31.38 -16.66 8.38
N GLY A 36 -30.96 -17.92 8.22
CA GLY A 36 -31.84 -19.05 7.90
C GLY A 36 -32.17 -19.18 6.41
N MET A 37 -31.46 -18.49 5.52
CA MET A 37 -31.66 -18.49 4.07
C MET A 37 -30.34 -18.81 3.35
N ASN A 38 -29.71 -19.93 3.70
CA ASN A 38 -28.48 -20.36 3.06
C ASN A 38 -28.73 -20.80 1.61
N TYR A 39 -27.70 -20.78 0.77
CA TYR A 39 -27.75 -21.16 -0.64
C TYR A 39 -28.55 -20.21 -1.56
N GLN A 40 -28.90 -19.02 -1.07
CA GLN A 40 -29.58 -17.97 -1.82
C GLN A 40 -28.61 -16.80 -2.12
N PRO A 41 -28.91 -15.92 -3.10
CA PRO A 41 -28.21 -14.65 -3.24
C PRO A 41 -28.15 -13.89 -1.91
N TRP A 42 -26.96 -13.50 -1.47
CA TRP A 42 -26.71 -13.20 -0.05
C TRP A 42 -26.22 -11.77 0.21
N CYS A 43 -26.31 -10.85 -0.75
CA CYS A 43 -25.92 -9.45 -0.57
C CYS A 43 -26.69 -8.77 0.58
N ALA A 44 -28.01 -8.97 0.66
CA ALA A 44 -28.84 -8.44 1.75
C ALA A 44 -28.68 -9.23 3.06
N SER A 45 -28.42 -10.54 2.98
CA SER A 45 -28.06 -11.35 4.17
C SER A 45 -26.78 -10.85 4.82
N PHE A 46 -25.79 -10.45 4.01
CA PHE A 46 -24.55 -9.82 4.48
C PHE A 46 -24.81 -8.49 5.18
N VAL A 47 -25.63 -7.60 4.60
CA VAL A 47 -26.01 -6.33 5.24
C VAL A 47 -26.71 -6.57 6.58
N SER A 48 -27.69 -7.49 6.61
CA SER A 48 -28.41 -7.85 7.84
C SER A 48 -27.48 -8.41 8.92
N TRP A 49 -26.51 -9.24 8.52
CA TRP A 49 -25.51 -9.77 9.42
C TRP A 49 -24.61 -8.66 9.97
N CYS A 50 -24.16 -7.75 9.11
CA CYS A 50 -23.34 -6.62 9.53
C CYS A 50 -24.07 -5.71 10.53
N ALA A 51 -25.35 -5.42 10.27
CA ALA A 51 -26.18 -4.64 11.17
C ALA A 51 -26.31 -5.33 12.54
N ALA A 52 -26.57 -6.63 12.56
CA ALA A 52 -26.70 -7.38 13.82
C ALA A 52 -25.39 -7.45 14.61
N LYS A 53 -24.26 -7.69 13.94
CA LYS A 53 -22.95 -7.80 14.60
C LYS A 53 -22.38 -6.46 15.06
N SER A 54 -22.86 -5.35 14.49
CA SER A 54 -22.48 -4.01 14.90
C SER A 54 -23.42 -3.39 15.95
N GLY A 55 -24.43 -4.13 16.42
CA GLY A 55 -25.42 -3.59 17.38
C GLY A 55 -26.42 -2.62 16.73
N ASN A 56 -26.57 -2.66 15.41
CA ASN A 56 -27.40 -1.76 14.62
C ASN A 56 -28.74 -2.37 14.20
N SER A 57 -29.16 -3.49 14.78
CA SER A 57 -30.36 -4.22 14.35
C SER A 57 -31.65 -3.40 14.33
N ASP A 58 -31.76 -2.32 15.12
CA ASP A 58 -32.96 -1.49 15.14
C ASP A 58 -33.03 -0.49 13.97
N LEU A 59 -31.90 -0.22 13.32
CA LEU A 59 -31.77 0.71 12.20
C LEU A 59 -31.88 0.02 10.83
N PHE A 60 -31.90 -1.31 10.80
CA PHE A 60 -31.91 -2.12 9.60
C PHE A 60 -32.91 -3.26 9.75
N THR A 61 -33.53 -3.68 8.65
CA THR A 61 -34.35 -4.90 8.69
C THR A 61 -33.46 -6.15 8.69
N ARG A 62 -33.83 -7.19 9.45
CA ARG A 62 -33.21 -8.51 9.37
C ARG A 62 -33.85 -9.29 8.22
N SER A 63 -33.32 -9.13 7.01
CA SER A 63 -33.86 -9.77 5.81
C SER A 63 -32.80 -10.15 4.78
N ALA A 64 -33.05 -11.22 4.03
CA ALA A 64 -32.28 -11.60 2.85
C ALA A 64 -32.77 -10.89 1.57
N SER A 65 -33.76 -9.99 1.65
CA SER A 65 -34.33 -9.28 0.50
C SER A 65 -33.84 -7.83 0.41
N VAL A 66 -33.29 -7.46 -0.74
CA VAL A 66 -32.89 -6.08 -1.07
C VAL A 66 -34.10 -5.14 -1.03
N GLU A 67 -35.22 -5.56 -1.60
CA GLU A 67 -36.45 -4.77 -1.64
C GLU A 67 -37.01 -4.49 -0.25
N TYR A 68 -36.88 -5.45 0.67
CA TYR A 68 -37.34 -5.27 2.04
C TYR A 68 -36.48 -4.24 2.79
N HIS A 69 -35.16 -4.26 2.60
CA HIS A 69 -34.26 -3.21 3.09
C HIS A 69 -34.62 -1.84 2.53
N ARG A 70 -34.85 -1.73 1.22
CA ARG A 70 -35.25 -0.47 0.60
C ARG A 70 -36.58 0.03 1.16
N SER A 71 -37.56 -0.85 1.32
CA SER A 71 -38.90 -0.48 1.80
C SER A 71 -38.86 -0.04 3.26
N PHE A 72 -38.07 -0.71 4.10
CA PHE A 72 -37.83 -0.31 5.48
C PHE A 72 -37.25 1.12 5.55
N LEU A 73 -36.34 1.46 4.64
CA LEU A 73 -35.61 2.73 4.59
C LEU A 73 -36.21 3.78 3.65
N HIS A 74 -37.47 3.63 3.22
CA HIS A 74 -38.04 4.46 2.15
C HIS A 74 -38.03 5.97 2.45
N ARG A 75 -38.14 6.38 3.73
CA ARG A 75 -38.09 7.79 4.15
C ARG A 75 -36.68 8.36 4.19
N GLN A 76 -35.67 7.49 4.18
CA GLN A 76 -34.26 7.83 4.17
C GLN A 76 -33.64 7.68 2.77
N PHE A 77 -34.45 7.43 1.74
CA PHE A 77 -33.97 7.10 0.40
C PHE A 77 -33.73 8.35 -0.45
N TYR A 78 -32.55 8.41 -1.06
CA TYR A 78 -32.13 9.46 -1.99
C TYR A 78 -31.89 8.84 -3.35
N ASP A 79 -32.62 9.31 -4.35
CA ASP A 79 -32.33 9.03 -5.75
C ASP A 79 -31.13 9.87 -6.24
N ARG A 80 -30.76 9.69 -7.52
CA ARG A 80 -29.62 10.39 -8.13
C ARG A 80 -29.72 11.91 -8.02
N ASP A 81 -30.90 12.47 -8.23
CA ASP A 81 -31.10 13.92 -8.25
C ASP A 81 -31.02 14.50 -6.84
N LEU A 82 -31.62 13.83 -5.86
CA LEU A 82 -31.53 14.19 -4.45
C LEU A 82 -30.10 14.09 -3.92
N ILE A 83 -29.32 13.09 -4.34
CA ILE A 83 -27.90 12.98 -4.00
C ILE A 83 -27.12 14.19 -4.53
N LEU A 84 -27.27 14.51 -5.83
CA LEU A 84 -26.56 15.61 -6.46
C LEU A 84 -26.99 16.97 -5.88
N TYR A 85 -28.27 17.13 -5.57
CA TYR A 85 -28.80 18.32 -4.92
C TYR A 85 -28.22 18.50 -3.51
N SER A 86 -28.24 17.44 -2.70
CA SER A 86 -27.80 17.47 -1.31
C SER A 86 -26.29 17.69 -1.21
N ALA A 87 -25.50 16.97 -2.02
CA ALA A 87 -24.04 17.09 -2.04
C ALA A 87 -23.54 18.50 -2.43
N LYS A 88 -24.32 19.26 -3.21
CA LYS A 88 -24.00 20.65 -3.56
C LYS A 88 -24.31 21.65 -2.44
N ARG A 89 -25.27 21.33 -1.56
CA ARG A 89 -25.83 22.28 -0.57
C ARG A 89 -25.36 22.00 0.85
N ASP A 90 -25.11 20.74 1.16
CA ASP A 90 -24.71 20.29 2.47
C ASP A 90 -23.24 19.83 2.44
N PRO A 91 -22.31 20.60 3.03
CA PRO A 91 -20.89 20.25 3.07
C PRO A 91 -20.61 18.98 3.89
N ASP A 92 -21.55 18.53 4.73
CA ASP A 92 -21.45 17.31 5.52
C ASP A 92 -22.17 16.12 4.88
N PHE A 93 -22.81 16.28 3.73
CA PHE A 93 -23.52 15.21 3.04
C PHE A 93 -22.62 14.00 2.73
N GLU A 94 -21.36 14.24 2.32
CA GLU A 94 -20.40 13.13 2.09
C GLU A 94 -20.15 12.31 3.36
N LYS A 95 -20.26 12.92 4.54
CA LYS A 95 -20.14 12.22 5.84
C LYS A 95 -21.45 11.54 6.22
N SER A 96 -22.61 12.14 5.93
CA SER A 96 -23.92 11.60 6.33
C SER A 96 -24.24 10.27 5.64
N VAL A 97 -23.78 10.08 4.40
CA VAL A 97 -23.99 8.83 3.64
C VAL A 97 -23.14 7.64 4.11
N VAL A 98 -22.12 7.87 4.93
CA VAL A 98 -21.19 6.84 5.42
C VAL A 98 -21.90 5.88 6.36
N GLY A 99 -21.76 4.58 6.11
CA GLY A 99 -22.54 3.53 6.79
C GLY A 99 -23.99 3.46 6.30
N GLY A 100 -24.36 4.25 5.29
CA GLY A 100 -25.62 4.11 4.56
C GLY A 100 -25.63 2.90 3.64
N LEU A 101 -26.76 2.67 2.97
CA LEU A 101 -26.91 1.60 2.00
C LEU A 101 -26.96 2.15 0.58
N ILE A 102 -26.37 1.45 -0.37
CA ILE A 102 -26.50 1.72 -1.80
C ILE A 102 -27.34 0.62 -2.45
N PHE A 103 -28.19 0.98 -3.41
CA PHE A 103 -29.11 0.06 -4.06
C PHE A 103 -28.96 0.08 -5.58
N PHE A 104 -29.16 -1.08 -6.18
CA PHE A 104 -29.13 -1.29 -7.62
C PHE A 104 -30.41 -1.96 -8.12
N ARG A 105 -30.71 -1.74 -9.40
CA ARG A 105 -31.87 -2.33 -10.08
C ARG A 105 -31.49 -2.94 -11.41
N GLU A 106 -32.18 -4.01 -11.75
CA GLU A 106 -32.21 -4.60 -13.09
C GLU A 106 -33.67 -4.61 -13.56
N GLY A 107 -33.99 -3.72 -14.50
CA GLY A 107 -35.38 -3.42 -14.86
C GLY A 107 -36.18 -2.95 -13.63
N ASN A 108 -37.27 -3.64 -13.33
CA ASN A 108 -38.14 -3.32 -12.19
C ASN A 108 -37.71 -4.01 -10.88
N PHE A 109 -36.65 -4.83 -10.89
CA PHE A 109 -36.23 -5.62 -9.74
C PHE A 109 -35.09 -4.96 -8.98
N TRP A 110 -35.17 -4.95 -7.65
CA TRP A 110 -34.06 -4.53 -6.79
C TRP A 110 -33.01 -5.64 -6.71
N SER A 111 -31.93 -5.49 -7.48
CA SER A 111 -31.00 -6.58 -7.78
C SER A 111 -29.85 -6.71 -6.79
N HIS A 112 -29.40 -5.59 -6.19
CA HIS A 112 -28.21 -5.61 -5.34
C HIS A 112 -28.21 -4.51 -4.29
N ILE A 113 -27.49 -4.76 -3.19
CA ILE A 113 -27.32 -3.83 -2.07
C ILE A 113 -25.88 -3.86 -1.57
N GLY A 114 -25.41 -2.70 -1.12
CA GLY A 114 -24.08 -2.52 -0.55
C GLY A 114 -24.07 -1.59 0.65
N ILE A 115 -22.98 -1.62 1.41
CA ILE A 115 -22.74 -0.68 2.52
C ILE A 115 -21.79 0.41 2.03
N ILE A 116 -22.15 1.67 2.21
CA ILE A 116 -21.38 2.82 1.74
C ILE A 116 -20.22 3.10 2.70
N GLU A 117 -18.99 2.91 2.22
CA GLU A 117 -17.77 3.27 2.94
C GLU A 117 -17.43 4.75 2.73
N ARG A 118 -17.67 5.28 1.53
CA ARG A 118 -17.40 6.68 1.18
C ARG A 118 -18.19 7.14 -0.05
N TYR A 119 -18.47 8.45 -0.12
CA TYR A 119 -18.84 9.15 -1.35
C TYR A 119 -17.76 10.18 -1.74
N ASP A 120 -17.47 10.28 -3.03
CA ASP A 120 -16.65 11.34 -3.63
C ASP A 120 -17.54 12.15 -4.57
N HIS A 121 -17.99 13.32 -4.11
CA HIS A 121 -18.91 14.17 -4.85
C HIS A 121 -18.28 14.68 -6.16
N LYS A 122 -16.99 15.02 -6.12
CA LYS A 122 -16.26 15.56 -7.28
C LYS A 122 -16.22 14.54 -8.42
N HIS A 123 -16.03 13.27 -8.10
CA HIS A 123 -15.95 12.19 -9.08
C HIS A 123 -17.25 11.38 -9.20
N GLN A 124 -18.29 11.76 -8.44
CA GLN A 124 -19.62 11.15 -8.43
C GLN A 124 -19.59 9.62 -8.29
N VAL A 125 -18.72 9.14 -7.38
CA VAL A 125 -18.45 7.72 -7.18
C VAL A 125 -18.55 7.36 -5.70
N PHE A 126 -19.21 6.24 -5.40
CA PHE A 126 -19.23 5.63 -4.09
C PHE A 126 -18.17 4.53 -4.00
N SER A 127 -17.51 4.42 -2.86
CA SER A 127 -16.78 3.22 -2.45
C SER A 127 -17.66 2.45 -1.46
N THR A 128 -17.83 1.16 -1.71
CA THR A 128 -18.80 0.32 -1.01
C THR A 128 -18.19 -1.01 -0.61
N ILE A 129 -18.73 -1.65 0.41
CA ILE A 129 -18.43 -3.03 0.80
C ILE A 129 -19.69 -3.86 0.54
N GLU A 130 -19.57 -4.87 -0.31
CA GLU A 130 -20.71 -5.60 -0.85
C GLU A 130 -20.46 -7.10 -0.76
N GLY A 131 -21.41 -7.84 -0.21
CA GLY A 131 -21.45 -9.30 -0.27
C GLY A 131 -22.11 -9.78 -1.56
N ASN A 132 -21.92 -11.04 -1.91
CA ASN A 132 -22.43 -11.63 -3.16
C ASN A 132 -22.05 -10.80 -4.40
N THR A 133 -20.79 -10.40 -4.48
CA THR A 133 -20.23 -9.65 -5.60
C THR A 133 -18.94 -10.31 -6.09
N TRP A 134 -18.45 -9.90 -7.24
CA TRP A 134 -17.24 -10.46 -7.86
C TRP A 134 -16.25 -9.36 -8.27
N PRO A 135 -14.92 -9.55 -8.11
CA PRO A 135 -13.94 -8.48 -8.23
C PRO A 135 -13.69 -7.95 -9.65
N GLY A 136 -14.03 -8.65 -10.74
CA GLY A 136 -13.87 -8.10 -12.09
C GLY A 136 -12.71 -8.64 -12.94
N VAL A 137 -11.90 -9.60 -12.45
CA VAL A 137 -10.63 -10.00 -13.08
C VAL A 137 -10.55 -11.51 -13.37
N PRO A 138 -9.85 -11.96 -14.43
CA PRO A 138 -9.79 -13.36 -14.82
C PRO A 138 -8.86 -14.14 -13.88
N LEU A 139 -9.41 -14.62 -12.77
CA LEU A 139 -8.81 -15.70 -11.97
C LEU A 139 -9.88 -16.76 -11.85
N ILE A 140 -9.71 -17.87 -12.59
CA ILE A 140 -10.11 -19.29 -12.37
C ILE A 140 -11.31 -19.70 -11.47
N SER A 141 -12.09 -18.80 -10.88
CA SER A 141 -13.31 -19.09 -10.13
C SER A 141 -14.33 -17.96 -10.33
N SER A 142 -15.55 -18.34 -10.70
CA SER A 142 -16.73 -17.47 -10.74
C SER A 142 -17.34 -17.23 -9.35
N ALA A 143 -16.65 -17.59 -8.26
CA ALA A 143 -17.19 -17.53 -6.91
C ALA A 143 -17.40 -16.08 -6.46
N HIS A 144 -18.59 -15.78 -5.95
CA HIS A 144 -18.89 -14.50 -5.34
C HIS A 144 -18.40 -14.43 -3.89
N GLY A 145 -18.21 -13.21 -3.39
CA GLY A 145 -17.64 -12.97 -2.08
C GLY A 145 -17.97 -11.58 -1.57
N VAL A 146 -17.33 -11.20 -0.46
CA VAL A 146 -17.37 -9.84 0.07
C VAL A 146 -16.19 -9.06 -0.50
N PHE A 147 -16.47 -8.02 -1.28
CA PHE A 147 -15.45 -7.20 -1.89
C PHE A 147 -15.79 -5.72 -1.82
N ARG A 148 -14.75 -4.89 -1.88
CA ARG A 148 -14.93 -3.47 -2.14
C ARG A 148 -15.29 -3.23 -3.60
N ARG A 149 -16.25 -2.33 -3.83
CA ARG A 149 -16.68 -1.92 -5.18
C ARG A 149 -16.64 -0.40 -5.32
N TYR A 150 -16.49 0.04 -6.56
CA TYR A 150 -16.65 1.44 -6.95
C TYR A 150 -17.90 1.56 -7.78
N ARG A 151 -18.81 2.43 -7.35
CA ARG A 151 -20.18 2.52 -7.89
C ARG A 151 -20.43 3.95 -8.33
N TYR A 152 -20.42 4.16 -9.65
CA TYR A 152 -20.61 5.47 -10.25
C TYR A 152 -22.10 5.83 -10.29
N LEU A 153 -22.43 7.08 -9.97
CA LEU A 153 -23.80 7.61 -10.12
C LEU A 153 -24.31 7.48 -11.56
N SER A 154 -23.42 7.54 -12.56
CA SER A 154 -23.75 7.38 -13.98
C SER A 154 -24.11 5.96 -14.40
N ALA A 155 -23.91 4.95 -13.54
CA ALA A 155 -24.25 3.58 -13.88
C ALA A 155 -25.76 3.42 -14.09
N SER A 156 -26.15 2.75 -15.17
CA SER A 156 -27.57 2.58 -15.56
C SER A 156 -28.37 1.78 -14.53
N ASN A 157 -27.72 0.86 -13.82
CA ASN A 157 -28.34 0.05 -12.76
C ASN A 157 -28.29 0.71 -11.37
N PHE A 158 -27.66 1.89 -11.21
CA PHE A 158 -27.69 2.62 -9.95
C PHE A 158 -29.10 3.12 -9.67
N ALA A 159 -29.65 2.75 -8.51
CA ALA A 159 -31.03 3.07 -8.14
C ALA A 159 -31.14 4.15 -7.06
N GLY A 160 -30.17 4.25 -6.16
CA GLY A 160 -30.13 5.28 -5.11
C GLY A 160 -29.40 4.82 -3.85
N ILE A 161 -29.45 5.64 -2.81
CA ILE A 161 -28.87 5.36 -1.49
C ILE A 161 -29.91 5.53 -0.38
N ALA A 162 -29.70 4.89 0.77
CA ALA A 162 -30.39 5.23 2.01
C ALA A 162 -29.39 5.78 3.04
N VAL A 163 -29.69 6.97 3.57
CA VAL A 163 -28.87 7.66 4.58
C VAL A 163 -29.38 7.28 5.97
N ILE A 164 -28.54 6.62 6.77
CA ILE A 164 -28.97 6.10 8.07
C ILE A 164 -28.71 7.13 9.17
N ASP A 165 -29.75 7.47 9.91
CA ASP A 165 -29.65 8.31 11.10
C ASP A 165 -29.29 7.46 12.32
N TYR A 166 -27.99 7.39 12.60
CA TYR A 166 -27.44 6.64 13.73
C TYR A 166 -27.65 7.33 15.10
N SER A 167 -28.21 8.55 15.15
CA SER A 167 -28.48 9.24 16.41
C SER A 167 -29.64 8.62 17.21
N ARG A 168 -30.43 7.73 16.60
CA ARG A 168 -31.65 7.14 17.19
C ARG A 168 -31.47 5.75 17.81
N SER A 169 -30.27 5.18 17.78
CA SER A 169 -30.02 3.87 18.41
C SER A 169 -29.92 4.03 19.93
N GLY A 170 -30.99 3.62 20.63
CA GLY A 170 -31.12 3.69 22.09
C GLY A 170 -30.49 2.52 22.85
N THR A 171 -29.78 1.61 22.18
CA THR A 171 -29.13 0.47 22.84
C THR A 171 -27.74 0.86 23.35
N ALA A 172 -27.62 0.94 24.67
CA ALA A 172 -26.34 1.11 25.35
C ALA A 172 -25.33 0.03 24.89
N PRO A 173 -24.03 0.37 24.73
CA PRO A 173 -23.01 -0.58 24.33
C PRO A 173 -22.97 -1.76 25.33
N GLN A 174 -23.03 -2.99 24.82
CA GLN A 174 -22.66 -4.18 25.59
C GLN A 174 -21.17 -4.07 25.94
N THR A 175 -20.91 -3.59 27.15
CA THR A 175 -19.60 -3.37 27.75
C THR A 175 -18.96 -4.69 28.15
N GLY A 176 -18.36 -5.39 27.17
CA GLY A 176 -17.22 -6.25 27.46
C GLY A 176 -15.98 -5.37 27.58
N GLY A 177 -15.58 -5.05 28.82
CA GLY A 177 -14.58 -4.03 29.15
C GLY A 177 -13.39 -3.96 28.19
N MET A 178 -13.27 -2.84 27.49
CA MET A 178 -12.05 -2.43 26.81
C MET A 178 -11.70 -1.01 27.26
N VAL A 179 -10.48 -0.91 27.79
CA VAL A 179 -9.83 0.31 28.24
C VAL A 179 -9.84 1.35 27.11
N PRO A 180 -10.09 2.65 27.40
CA PRO A 180 -9.95 3.72 26.42
C PRO A 180 -8.54 3.69 25.82
N ILE A 181 -8.40 3.33 24.54
CA ILE A 181 -7.14 3.52 23.84
C ILE A 181 -7.05 5.01 23.49
N GLY A 182 -6.18 5.72 24.22
CA GLY A 182 -5.83 7.11 23.97
C GLY A 182 -5.20 7.32 22.58
N LEU A 183 -5.14 8.59 22.18
CA LEU A 183 -4.52 9.05 20.92
C LEU A 183 -3.14 8.40 20.68
N PRO A 184 -2.87 7.72 19.54
CA PRO A 184 -1.55 7.17 19.30
C PRO A 184 -0.77 8.04 18.30
N TYR A 185 -0.17 9.10 18.83
CA TYR A 185 1.27 9.31 18.71
C TYR A 185 1.77 9.92 20.02
N ASP A 186 2.00 9.08 21.02
CA ASP A 186 3.22 9.28 21.80
C ASP A 186 4.36 8.58 21.06
N SER A 187 5.59 8.96 21.37
CA SER A 187 6.83 8.51 20.77
C SER A 187 7.17 7.01 20.94
N SER A 188 6.20 6.14 21.28
CA SER A 188 6.39 4.69 21.40
C SER A 188 5.57 3.92 20.34
N GLY A 189 6.27 3.26 19.42
CA GLY A 189 5.67 2.54 18.29
C GLY A 189 4.81 1.35 18.71
N SER A 190 3.49 1.54 18.83
CA SER A 190 2.55 0.42 18.99
C SER A 190 2.55 -0.48 17.75
N SER A 191 2.80 -1.77 17.97
CA SER A 191 2.99 -2.80 16.94
C SER A 191 1.69 -3.50 16.49
N SER A 192 0.55 -3.10 17.05
CA SER A 192 -0.75 -3.75 16.81
C SER A 192 -1.42 -3.27 15.52
N PHE A 193 -2.09 -4.18 14.82
CA PHE A 193 -2.84 -3.85 13.60
C PHE A 193 -4.02 -2.91 13.92
N PRO A 194 -4.12 -1.73 13.28
CA PRO A 194 -5.16 -0.74 13.60
C PRO A 194 -6.55 -1.13 13.07
N GLY A 195 -6.64 -2.18 12.24
CA GLY A 195 -7.87 -2.65 11.61
C GLY A 195 -7.96 -2.27 10.12
N SER A 196 -8.56 -3.14 9.32
CA SER A 196 -8.65 -3.00 7.85
C SER A 196 -9.45 -1.77 7.40
N ARG A 197 -10.30 -1.22 8.27
CA ARG A 197 -11.06 0.02 8.08
C ARG A 197 -10.22 1.26 7.75
N TYR A 198 -8.91 1.26 8.06
CA TYR A 198 -8.02 2.37 7.77
C TYR A 198 -7.39 2.27 6.37
N PHE A 199 -7.66 1.18 5.64
CA PHE A 199 -7.02 0.82 4.37
C PHE A 199 -8.06 0.48 3.30
N TYR A 200 -8.44 1.50 2.53
CA TYR A 200 -9.30 1.43 1.35
C TYR A 200 -8.90 2.56 0.41
N ILE A 201 -9.12 2.43 -0.90
CA ILE A 201 -8.72 3.49 -1.84
C ILE A 201 -9.42 4.79 -1.48
N GLY A 202 -8.61 5.84 -1.29
CA GLY A 202 -9.05 7.15 -0.87
C GLY A 202 -9.00 7.39 0.64
N ALA A 203 -8.80 6.35 1.48
CA ALA A 203 -8.64 6.52 2.93
C ALA A 203 -7.53 7.53 3.23
N TYR A 204 -7.77 8.49 4.11
CA TYR A 204 -6.80 9.53 4.44
C TYR A 204 -6.49 9.52 5.94
N ASN A 205 -5.37 8.94 6.35
CA ASN A 205 -4.98 8.84 7.75
C ASN A 205 -3.49 8.47 7.93
N ASN A 206 -2.98 8.62 9.16
CA ASN A 206 -1.58 8.36 9.47
C ASN A 206 -1.20 6.87 9.38
N TYR A 207 -2.15 5.94 9.51
CA TYR A 207 -1.88 4.51 9.36
C TYR A 207 -1.56 4.14 7.91
N VAL A 208 -2.14 4.83 6.94
CA VAL A 208 -1.77 4.67 5.52
C VAL A 208 -0.33 5.12 5.29
N THR A 209 0.05 6.28 5.84
CA THR A 209 1.43 6.74 5.75
C THR A 209 2.38 5.74 6.40
N LEU A 210 2.01 5.20 7.56
CA LEU A 210 2.78 4.16 8.24
C LEU A 210 2.88 2.89 7.38
N LEU A 211 1.76 2.36 6.87
CA LEU A 211 1.74 1.21 5.97
C LEU A 211 2.68 1.40 4.79
N GLY A 212 2.55 2.52 4.09
CA GLY A 212 3.37 2.78 2.92
C GLY A 212 4.85 2.93 3.27
N LYS A 213 5.19 3.49 4.43
CA LYS A 213 6.57 3.48 4.96
C LYS A 213 7.05 2.05 5.25
N MET A 214 6.20 1.20 5.82
CA MET A 214 6.53 -0.22 6.05
C MET A 214 6.73 -0.98 4.74
N LEU A 215 5.89 -0.75 3.73
CA LEU A 215 5.99 -1.37 2.40
C LEU A 215 7.25 -0.92 1.66
N VAL A 216 7.58 0.37 1.71
CA VAL A 216 8.85 0.89 1.18
C VAL A 216 10.02 0.22 1.89
N LYS A 217 10.01 0.16 3.23
CA LYS A 217 11.06 -0.50 4.02
C LYS A 217 11.19 -1.99 3.68
N ALA A 218 10.08 -2.66 3.39
CA ALA A 218 10.03 -4.05 2.97
C ALA A 218 10.43 -4.30 1.51
N GLY A 219 10.78 -3.26 0.74
CA GLY A 219 11.27 -3.39 -0.64
C GLY A 219 10.21 -3.17 -1.73
N TYR A 220 9.00 -2.75 -1.38
CA TYR A 220 7.87 -2.53 -2.32
C TYR A 220 7.68 -1.06 -2.69
N GLY A 221 8.74 -0.27 -2.60
CA GLY A 221 8.72 1.17 -2.90
C GLY A 221 8.49 1.50 -4.38
N SER A 222 8.75 0.56 -5.30
CA SER A 222 8.62 0.75 -6.75
C SER A 222 7.18 1.01 -7.22
N TYR A 223 6.19 0.62 -6.43
CA TYR A 223 4.78 0.88 -6.69
C TYR A 223 4.39 2.35 -6.43
N TYR A 224 5.24 3.12 -5.74
CA TYR A 224 4.98 4.50 -5.34
C TYR A 224 5.64 5.50 -6.29
N THR A 225 4.81 6.31 -6.96
CA THR A 225 5.29 7.37 -7.86
C THR A 225 5.71 8.65 -7.13
N VAL A 226 5.27 8.92 -5.90
CA VAL A 226 5.65 10.12 -5.11
C VAL A 226 6.23 9.73 -3.74
N GLY A 227 6.09 8.46 -3.37
CA GLY A 227 6.30 7.96 -2.01
C GLY A 227 4.99 7.79 -1.26
N PRO A 228 5.03 7.11 -0.11
CA PRO A 228 3.85 6.83 0.69
C PRO A 228 3.32 8.10 1.36
N GLY A 229 2.02 8.36 1.18
CA GLY A 229 1.33 9.51 1.73
C GLY A 229 0.19 9.11 2.68
N PRO A 230 -0.55 10.08 3.23
CA PRO A 230 -1.70 9.79 4.10
C PRO A 230 -2.90 9.23 3.34
N LYS A 231 -2.96 9.40 2.02
CA LYS A 231 -4.04 8.88 1.17
C LYS A 231 -3.69 7.48 0.65
N PHE A 232 -4.53 6.49 0.92
CA PHE A 232 -4.34 5.12 0.44
C PHE A 232 -4.77 5.07 -1.02
N THR A 233 -3.86 4.70 -1.90
CA THR A 233 -4.05 4.75 -3.36
C THR A 233 -3.88 3.38 -3.98
N SER A 234 -4.07 3.29 -5.30
CA SER A 234 -3.80 2.05 -6.04
C SER A 234 -2.33 1.63 -5.91
N ALA A 235 -1.41 2.58 -5.71
CA ALA A 235 -0.01 2.29 -5.41
C ALA A 235 0.15 1.51 -4.10
N ASP A 236 -0.51 1.96 -3.02
CA ASP A 236 -0.49 1.25 -1.74
C ASP A 236 -1.07 -0.15 -1.85
N GLN A 237 -2.19 -0.28 -2.55
CA GLN A 237 -2.85 -1.56 -2.76
C GLN A 237 -1.94 -2.51 -3.56
N GLN A 238 -1.34 -2.05 -4.65
CA GLN A 238 -0.46 -2.88 -5.48
C GLN A 238 0.83 -3.26 -4.76
N ALA A 239 1.42 -2.32 -4.01
CA ALA A 239 2.59 -2.57 -3.16
C ALA A 239 2.29 -3.65 -2.11
N CYS A 240 1.16 -3.52 -1.43
CA CYS A 240 0.71 -4.47 -0.42
C CYS A 240 0.42 -5.84 -1.05
N ALA A 241 -0.23 -5.89 -2.21
CA ALA A 241 -0.53 -7.14 -2.92
C ALA A 241 0.75 -7.87 -3.33
N ALA A 242 1.74 -7.13 -3.82
CA ALA A 242 3.04 -7.67 -4.17
C ALA A 242 3.80 -8.20 -2.95
N PHE A 243 3.76 -7.46 -1.84
CA PHE A 243 4.33 -7.91 -0.57
C PHE A 243 3.70 -9.23 -0.11
N GLN A 244 2.37 -9.30 -0.13
CA GLN A 244 1.61 -10.49 0.23
C GLN A 244 1.98 -11.68 -0.67
N ARG A 245 2.07 -11.50 -2.00
CA ARG A 245 2.49 -12.56 -2.93
C ARG A 245 3.90 -13.07 -2.66
N ALA A 246 4.83 -12.19 -2.31
CA ALA A 246 6.19 -12.59 -1.98
C ALA A 246 6.30 -13.36 -0.66
N GLN A 247 5.26 -13.33 0.19
CA GLN A 247 5.16 -14.21 1.35
C GLN A 247 4.67 -15.62 0.99
N GLY A 248 4.41 -15.89 -0.29
CA GLY A 248 3.76 -17.11 -0.78
C GLY A 248 2.23 -17.07 -0.69
N TRP A 249 1.63 -15.92 -0.36
CA TRP A 249 0.18 -15.77 -0.27
C TRP A 249 -0.43 -15.61 -1.67
N SER A 250 -1.64 -16.10 -1.87
CA SER A 250 -2.32 -16.08 -3.17
C SER A 250 -3.82 -15.88 -2.99
N GLY A 251 -4.54 -15.56 -4.07
CA GLY A 251 -5.97 -15.31 -3.99
C GLY A 251 -6.30 -14.10 -3.10
N SER A 252 -7.30 -14.24 -2.23
CA SER A 252 -7.74 -13.19 -1.30
C SER A 252 -6.70 -12.84 -0.22
N ASP A 253 -5.73 -13.71 0.05
CA ASP A 253 -4.65 -13.43 1.01
C ASP A 253 -3.59 -12.45 0.42
N ALA A 254 -3.70 -12.11 -0.87
CA ALA A 254 -2.84 -11.15 -1.57
C ALA A 254 -3.63 -10.08 -2.37
N ASP A 255 -4.69 -9.56 -1.75
CA ASP A 255 -5.65 -8.59 -2.30
C ASP A 255 -5.20 -7.12 -2.26
N GLY A 256 -4.06 -6.85 -1.64
CA GLY A 256 -3.50 -5.52 -1.48
C GLY A 256 -4.08 -4.71 -0.32
N ILE A 257 -4.91 -5.31 0.52
CA ILE A 257 -5.41 -4.68 1.73
C ILE A 257 -4.66 -5.30 2.92
N PRO A 258 -3.98 -4.51 3.76
CA PRO A 258 -3.27 -5.07 4.90
C PRO A 258 -4.27 -5.59 5.94
N GLY A 259 -4.13 -6.87 6.30
CA GLY A 259 -4.77 -7.50 7.46
C GLY A 259 -3.80 -7.66 8.64
N PRO A 260 -4.23 -8.29 9.76
CA PRO A 260 -3.38 -8.49 10.93
C PRO A 260 -2.05 -9.18 10.63
N SER A 261 -2.05 -10.20 9.76
CA SER A 261 -0.85 -10.94 9.34
C SER A 261 0.08 -10.09 8.48
N THR A 262 -0.47 -9.33 7.52
CA THR A 262 0.29 -8.38 6.69
C THR A 262 0.95 -7.33 7.58
N TRP A 263 0.18 -6.75 8.51
CA TRP A 263 0.63 -5.74 9.44
C TRP A 263 1.70 -6.27 10.36
N SER A 264 1.48 -7.41 11.03
CA SER A 264 2.47 -8.04 11.92
C SER A 264 3.81 -8.27 11.22
N ARG A 265 3.81 -8.75 9.96
CA ARG A 265 5.06 -8.93 9.19
C ARG A 265 5.71 -7.59 8.82
N LEU A 266 4.93 -6.64 8.34
CA LEU A 266 5.41 -5.30 7.97
C LEU A 266 5.93 -4.51 9.18
N THR A 267 5.26 -4.63 10.33
CA THR A 267 5.66 -3.99 11.58
C THR A 267 6.84 -4.70 12.23
N SER A 268 7.02 -6.01 12.03
CA SER A 268 8.27 -6.70 12.37
C SER A 268 9.45 -6.19 11.53
N ILE A 269 9.23 -5.96 10.22
CA ILE A 269 10.21 -5.36 9.31
C ILE A 269 10.48 -3.87 9.63
N TYR A 270 9.51 -3.17 10.22
CA TYR A 270 9.56 -1.72 10.44
C TYR A 270 9.97 -1.30 11.86
N GLY A 271 9.50 -2.03 12.88
CA GLY A 271 9.75 -1.81 14.30
C GLY A 271 11.00 -2.52 14.84
N SER A 272 11.72 -3.25 13.98
CA SER A 272 13.09 -3.69 14.24
C SER A 272 14.03 -2.48 14.26
N GLY A 273 14.00 -1.75 15.39
CA GLY A 273 15.10 -0.90 15.81
C GLY A 273 16.38 -1.73 15.75
N ASN A 274 17.26 -1.37 14.81
CA ASN A 274 18.57 -1.95 14.62
C ASN A 274 18.67 -3.49 14.77
N SER A 275 17.82 -4.22 14.06
CA SER A 275 18.07 -5.64 13.77
C SER A 275 17.44 -6.01 12.43
N TYR A 276 18.16 -5.66 11.36
CA TYR A 276 18.10 -6.39 10.11
C TYR A 276 18.20 -7.89 10.46
N THR A 277 17.11 -8.66 10.39
CA THR A 277 17.28 -10.10 10.18
C THR A 277 17.80 -10.21 8.76
N GLN A 278 19.13 -10.27 8.65
CA GLN A 278 19.80 -10.39 7.38
C GLN A 278 19.17 -11.54 6.61
N PRO A 279 18.90 -11.35 5.30
CA PRO A 279 18.42 -12.46 4.50
C PRO A 279 19.39 -13.63 4.69
N SER A 280 18.88 -14.83 4.92
CA SER A 280 19.75 -16.01 5.01
C SER A 280 20.56 -16.11 3.72
N PHE A 281 21.83 -16.48 3.86
CA PHE A 281 22.67 -16.68 2.69
C PHE A 281 22.03 -17.74 1.78
N PRO A 282 21.73 -17.42 0.50
CA PRO A 282 20.94 -18.29 -0.36
C PRO A 282 21.70 -19.53 -0.82
N GLY A 283 23.01 -19.58 -0.59
CA GLY A 283 23.90 -20.65 -1.01
C GLY A 283 24.82 -20.20 -2.15
N THR A 284 26.02 -20.80 -2.19
CA THR A 284 27.08 -20.44 -3.15
C THR A 284 26.69 -20.73 -4.60
N GLN A 285 25.75 -21.65 -4.83
CA GLN A 285 25.27 -22.00 -6.18
C GLN A 285 24.66 -20.83 -6.96
N TYR A 286 24.26 -19.75 -6.28
CA TYR A 286 23.71 -18.54 -6.90
C TYR A 286 24.77 -17.53 -7.35
N PHE A 287 26.04 -17.70 -6.95
CA PHE A 287 27.15 -16.77 -7.21
C PHE A 287 28.27 -17.47 -7.99
N ARG A 288 27.94 -17.97 -9.18
CA ARG A 288 28.87 -18.66 -10.07
C ARG A 288 28.77 -18.09 -11.47
N VAL A 289 29.83 -18.25 -12.26
CA VAL A 289 29.88 -17.78 -13.65
C VAL A 289 28.65 -18.25 -14.42
N GLY A 290 27.94 -17.30 -15.05
CA GLY A 290 26.73 -17.56 -15.82
C GLY A 290 25.43 -17.64 -15.01
N ALA A 291 25.47 -17.58 -13.67
CA ALA A 291 24.26 -17.48 -12.86
C ALA A 291 23.58 -16.13 -13.08
N SER A 292 22.29 -16.13 -13.37
CA SER A 292 21.47 -14.92 -13.45
C SER A 292 20.27 -15.05 -12.52
N ASN A 293 20.23 -14.27 -11.45
CA ASN A 293 19.19 -14.37 -10.43
C ASN A 293 19.14 -13.10 -9.54
N GLN A 294 18.07 -12.99 -8.75
CA GLN A 294 17.85 -11.85 -7.85
C GLN A 294 18.92 -11.70 -6.75
N TYR A 295 19.59 -12.78 -6.33
CA TYR A 295 20.57 -12.72 -5.24
C TYR A 295 21.88 -12.07 -5.67
N VAL A 296 22.27 -12.20 -6.95
CA VAL A 296 23.40 -11.48 -7.54
C VAL A 296 23.15 -9.98 -7.50
N THR A 297 21.99 -9.52 -8.00
CA THR A 297 21.59 -8.11 -7.91
C THR A 297 21.62 -7.64 -6.46
N MET A 298 21.08 -8.44 -5.55
CA MET A 298 21.00 -8.08 -4.14
C MET A 298 22.39 -7.92 -3.51
N LEU A 299 23.31 -8.86 -3.76
CA LEU A 299 24.70 -8.76 -3.32
C LEU A 299 25.37 -7.50 -3.87
N GLY A 300 25.27 -7.28 -5.18
CA GLY A 300 25.91 -6.16 -5.85
C GLY A 300 25.41 -4.81 -5.36
N VAL A 301 24.10 -4.68 -5.08
CA VAL A 301 23.52 -3.49 -4.45
C VAL A 301 24.08 -3.28 -3.04
N GLN A 302 24.24 -4.33 -2.24
CA GLN A 302 24.84 -4.18 -0.90
C GLN A 302 26.32 -3.84 -0.96
N LEU A 303 27.07 -4.38 -1.92
CA LEU A 303 28.48 -4.01 -2.16
C LEU A 303 28.59 -2.51 -2.44
N VAL A 304 27.76 -1.98 -3.33
CA VAL A 304 27.70 -0.54 -3.60
C VAL A 304 27.36 0.25 -2.34
N LYS A 305 26.32 -0.13 -1.60
CA LYS A 305 25.92 0.55 -0.35
C LYS A 305 27.01 0.55 0.71
N ALA A 306 27.77 -0.54 0.81
CA ALA A 306 28.91 -0.69 1.70
C ALA A 306 30.17 0.04 1.20
N GLY A 307 30.12 0.67 0.02
CA GLY A 307 31.22 1.45 -0.57
C GLY A 307 32.11 0.68 -1.56
N PHE A 308 31.77 -0.57 -1.88
CA PHE A 308 32.54 -1.51 -2.70
C PHE A 308 31.93 -1.70 -4.10
N GLY A 309 31.76 -0.60 -4.85
CA GLY A 309 31.16 -0.63 -6.19
C GLY A 309 32.11 -0.33 -7.35
N LYS A 310 33.40 -0.11 -7.10
CA LYS A 310 34.30 0.55 -8.05
C LYS A 310 34.52 -0.20 -9.36
N HIS A 311 34.35 -1.53 -9.36
CA HIS A 311 34.50 -2.34 -10.57
C HIS A 311 33.24 -2.37 -11.43
N TYR A 312 32.14 -1.77 -10.98
CA TYR A 312 30.95 -1.60 -11.80
C TYR A 312 31.10 -0.39 -12.73
N THR A 313 31.04 -0.62 -14.04
CA THR A 313 31.00 0.43 -15.06
C THR A 313 29.59 1.01 -15.25
N VAL A 314 28.57 0.19 -15.04
CA VAL A 314 27.14 0.54 -15.17
C VAL A 314 26.40 0.41 -13.82
N GLY A 315 26.75 -0.62 -13.06
CA GLY A 315 26.14 -0.95 -11.77
C GLY A 315 25.96 -2.47 -11.62
N PRO A 316 25.56 -2.94 -10.43
CA PRO A 316 25.18 -4.32 -10.21
C PRO A 316 23.96 -4.72 -11.03
N GLY A 317 24.00 -5.93 -11.61
CA GLY A 317 22.93 -6.52 -12.40
C GLY A 317 22.62 -7.95 -11.95
N PRO A 318 21.64 -8.64 -12.57
CA PRO A 318 21.23 -9.98 -12.16
C PRO A 318 22.23 -11.08 -12.52
N THR A 319 23.13 -10.82 -13.47
CA THR A 319 24.08 -11.81 -13.98
C THR A 319 25.42 -11.69 -13.28
N TRP A 320 25.84 -12.78 -12.63
CA TRP A 320 27.12 -12.85 -11.93
C TRP A 320 28.28 -12.70 -12.92
N GLY A 321 29.12 -11.70 -12.71
CA GLY A 321 30.28 -11.42 -13.54
C GLY A 321 31.54 -11.08 -12.73
N GLU A 322 32.63 -10.81 -13.47
CA GLU A 322 33.93 -10.51 -12.85
C GLU A 322 33.91 -9.21 -12.03
N ALA A 323 33.06 -8.25 -12.38
CA ALA A 323 32.85 -7.04 -11.59
C ALA A 323 32.28 -7.36 -10.19
N ASP A 324 31.33 -8.30 -10.08
CA ASP A 324 30.79 -8.74 -8.79
C ASP A 324 31.87 -9.44 -7.97
N ARG A 325 32.63 -10.35 -8.61
CA ARG A 325 33.72 -11.07 -7.96
C ARG A 325 34.79 -10.13 -7.41
N LEU A 326 35.24 -9.15 -8.19
CA LEU A 326 36.26 -8.18 -7.79
C LEU A 326 35.77 -7.24 -6.68
N ASN A 327 34.54 -6.73 -6.77
CA ASN A 327 33.96 -5.89 -5.72
C ASN A 327 33.77 -6.69 -4.41
N CYS A 328 33.33 -7.94 -4.51
CA CYS A 328 33.20 -8.85 -3.37
C CYS A 328 34.58 -9.15 -2.75
N GLN A 329 35.59 -9.41 -3.57
CA GLN A 329 36.97 -9.66 -3.13
C GLN A 329 37.54 -8.47 -2.37
N GLU A 330 37.28 -7.25 -2.83
CA GLU A 330 37.71 -6.05 -2.13
C GLU A 330 36.98 -5.84 -0.82
N PHE A 331 35.68 -6.09 -0.80
CA PHE A 331 34.91 -6.10 0.45
C PHE A 331 35.51 -7.07 1.46
N GLN A 332 35.77 -8.31 1.04
CA GLN A 332 36.39 -9.36 1.87
C GLN A 332 37.77 -8.92 2.40
N ARG A 333 38.65 -8.41 1.53
CA ARG A 333 39.97 -7.87 1.93
C ARG A 333 39.85 -6.70 2.92
N ALA A 334 38.86 -5.83 2.74
CA ALA A 334 38.62 -4.72 3.66
C ALA A 334 38.12 -5.18 5.04
N GLN A 335 37.61 -6.41 5.16
CA GLN A 335 37.35 -7.04 6.46
C GLN A 335 38.60 -7.65 7.10
N GLY A 336 39.76 -7.57 6.45
CA GLY A 336 41.01 -8.20 6.88
C GLY A 336 41.15 -9.66 6.44
N TRP A 337 40.27 -10.17 5.57
CA TRP A 337 40.34 -11.54 5.07
C TRP A 337 41.43 -11.69 3.99
N THR A 338 42.06 -12.87 3.93
CA THR A 338 43.19 -13.15 3.02
C THR A 338 43.09 -14.56 2.44
N GLY A 339 43.88 -14.86 1.41
CA GLY A 339 43.90 -16.19 0.80
C GLY A 339 42.53 -16.60 0.25
N SER A 340 42.10 -17.83 0.56
CA SER A 340 40.79 -18.38 0.16
C SER A 340 39.60 -17.64 0.76
N ASP A 341 39.78 -16.94 1.88
CA ASP A 341 38.70 -16.18 2.53
C ASP A 341 38.42 -14.82 1.86
N ALA A 342 39.27 -14.44 0.90
CA ALA A 342 39.14 -13.25 0.08
C ALA A 342 39.24 -13.58 -1.42
N ASP A 343 38.52 -14.60 -1.86
CA ASP A 343 38.50 -15.13 -3.23
C ASP A 343 37.55 -14.38 -4.20
N GLY A 344 36.66 -13.55 -3.64
CA GLY A 344 35.63 -12.81 -4.34
C GLY A 344 34.31 -13.55 -4.52
N TYR A 345 34.14 -14.73 -3.95
CA TYR A 345 32.88 -15.46 -3.95
C TYR A 345 32.20 -15.32 -2.59
N PRO A 346 30.94 -14.85 -2.53
CA PRO A 346 30.28 -14.64 -1.26
C PRO A 346 29.94 -15.98 -0.61
N GLY A 347 30.42 -16.17 0.62
CA GLY A 347 29.94 -17.22 1.53
C GLY A 347 28.98 -16.65 2.59
N PRO A 348 28.48 -17.50 3.52
CA PRO A 348 27.61 -17.05 4.61
C PRO A 348 28.18 -15.87 5.39
N SER A 349 29.47 -15.90 5.72
CA SER A 349 30.13 -14.81 6.47
C SER A 349 30.24 -13.52 5.66
N THR A 350 30.54 -13.61 4.35
CA THR A 350 30.57 -12.45 3.45
C THR A 350 29.21 -11.80 3.38
N TRP A 351 28.18 -12.61 3.17
CA TRP A 351 26.79 -12.19 3.10
C TRP A 351 26.31 -11.56 4.41
N GLN A 352 26.57 -12.23 5.52
CA GLN A 352 26.23 -11.72 6.85
C GLN A 352 26.89 -10.37 7.08
N LYS A 353 28.20 -10.25 6.88
CA LYS A 353 28.92 -9.01 7.14
C LYS A 353 28.45 -7.87 6.22
N LEU A 354 28.25 -8.17 4.95
CA LEU A 354 27.84 -7.19 3.94
C LEU A 354 26.45 -6.61 4.23
N PHE A 355 25.49 -7.46 4.59
CA PHE A 355 24.13 -7.03 4.93
C PHE A 355 24.02 -6.43 6.34
N GLN A 356 25.08 -6.50 7.16
CA GLN A 356 25.18 -5.80 8.44
C GLN A 356 25.51 -4.32 8.23
N ILE A 357 26.41 -4.05 7.28
CA ILE A 357 26.96 -2.71 7.01
C ILE A 357 25.96 -1.84 6.25
N ALA A 358 25.16 -2.41 5.36
CA ALA A 358 24.27 -1.65 4.49
C ALA A 358 22.89 -1.29 5.10
N GLY A 359 22.70 -1.53 6.40
CA GLY A 359 21.52 -1.14 7.18
C GLY A 359 21.56 0.29 7.75
N SER A 360 22.69 1.00 7.58
CA SER A 360 22.92 2.39 8.01
C SER A 360 22.78 3.40 6.86
N THR A 361 22.67 4.69 7.20
CA THR A 361 22.55 5.84 6.28
C THR A 361 23.46 5.69 5.04
N PRO A 362 22.96 5.86 3.80
CA PRO A 362 23.72 5.56 2.61
C PRO A 362 24.95 6.45 2.52
N ASN A 363 26.09 5.83 2.25
CA ASN A 363 27.30 6.58 2.01
C ASN A 363 27.21 7.31 0.66
N ILE A 364 27.18 8.64 0.71
CA ILE A 364 27.12 9.52 -0.47
C ILE A 364 28.52 9.88 -1.02
N SER A 365 29.60 9.45 -0.37
CA SER A 365 30.97 9.77 -0.78
C SER A 365 31.35 9.16 -2.13
N ASN A 366 30.70 8.06 -2.52
CA ASN A 366 30.93 7.35 -3.77
C ASN A 366 29.69 7.43 -4.66
N PHE A 367 29.90 7.41 -5.98
CA PHE A 367 28.81 7.34 -6.94
C PHE A 367 28.10 5.99 -6.81
N PRO A 368 26.77 5.96 -6.62
CA PRO A 368 26.05 4.71 -6.35
C PRO A 368 25.77 3.89 -7.63
N GLY A 369 26.09 4.41 -8.82
CA GLY A 369 25.81 3.75 -10.09
C GLY A 369 24.58 4.34 -10.78
N ILE A 370 24.54 4.27 -12.11
CA ILE A 370 23.55 5.00 -12.92
C ILE A 370 22.12 4.50 -12.69
N HIS A 371 21.94 3.23 -12.31
CA HIS A 371 20.63 2.62 -12.07
C HIS A 371 19.88 3.20 -10.85
N PHE A 372 20.55 3.99 -10.00
CA PHE A 372 19.90 4.77 -8.94
C PHE A 372 19.26 6.06 -9.47
N PHE A 373 19.42 6.38 -10.75
CA PHE A 373 18.94 7.61 -11.38
C PHE A 373 18.22 7.26 -12.69
N GLY A 374 17.36 8.17 -13.15
CA GLY A 374 16.56 7.95 -14.34
C GLY A 374 15.16 7.44 -14.08
N SER A 375 14.47 7.07 -15.16
CA SER A 375 13.03 6.78 -15.14
C SER A 375 12.69 5.69 -14.12
N GLY A 376 11.79 6.01 -13.18
CA GLY A 376 11.33 5.09 -12.14
C GLY A 376 12.23 5.01 -10.90
N ALA A 377 13.39 5.67 -10.87
CA ALA A 377 14.23 5.68 -9.69
C ALA A 377 13.57 6.42 -8.52
N ASN A 378 13.52 5.77 -7.34
CA ASN A 378 12.98 6.34 -6.10
C ASN A 378 13.85 5.90 -4.91
N ASN A 379 14.81 6.73 -4.50
CA ASN A 379 15.79 6.37 -3.47
C ASN A 379 16.45 7.61 -2.83
N GLU A 380 17.23 7.35 -1.77
CA GLU A 380 17.89 8.38 -0.97
C GLU A 380 19.04 9.08 -1.73
N TYR A 381 19.63 8.44 -2.75
CA TYR A 381 20.66 9.06 -3.58
C TYR A 381 20.10 10.13 -4.52
N VAL A 382 18.89 9.94 -5.06
CA VAL A 382 18.19 11.01 -5.81
C VAL A 382 17.92 12.20 -4.90
N THR A 383 17.44 11.95 -3.66
CA THR A 383 17.22 13.03 -2.67
C THR A 383 18.52 13.75 -2.36
N ALA A 384 19.59 13.01 -2.10
CA ALA A 384 20.90 13.58 -1.79
C ALA A 384 21.42 14.43 -2.95
N MET A 385 21.31 13.94 -4.19
CA MET A 385 21.72 14.66 -5.39
C MET A 385 20.92 15.94 -5.57
N GLY A 386 19.59 15.85 -5.52
CA GLY A 386 18.71 17.02 -5.68
C GLY A 386 18.95 18.08 -4.60
N LYS A 387 19.12 17.67 -3.34
CA LYS A 387 19.47 18.61 -2.26
C LYS A 387 20.80 19.31 -2.54
N LYS A 388 21.79 18.57 -3.05
CA LYS A 388 23.10 19.12 -3.37
C LYS A 388 23.05 20.06 -4.59
N LEU A 389 22.24 19.74 -5.60
CA LEU A 389 21.97 20.62 -6.75
C LEU A 389 21.30 21.92 -6.33
N ILE A 390 20.30 21.86 -5.45
CA ILE A 390 19.66 23.05 -4.86
C ILE A 390 20.71 23.89 -4.11
N GLN A 391 21.53 23.27 -3.26
CA GLN A 391 22.60 23.95 -2.52
C GLN A 391 23.63 24.63 -3.44
N LYS A 392 23.94 24.02 -4.58
CA LYS A 392 24.88 24.57 -5.59
C LYS A 392 24.24 25.60 -6.52
N GLY A 393 22.98 26.00 -6.28
CA GLY A 393 22.30 27.08 -7.01
C GLY A 393 21.46 26.63 -8.20
N TYR A 394 21.16 25.34 -8.35
CA TYR A 394 20.34 24.79 -9.44
C TYR A 394 18.89 24.53 -9.02
N GLY A 395 18.41 25.25 -8.02
CA GLY A 395 17.10 25.06 -7.41
C GLY A 395 15.91 25.45 -8.29
N GLN A 396 16.12 26.30 -9.31
CA GLN A 396 15.06 26.82 -10.19
C GLN A 396 14.28 25.73 -10.94
N TYR A 397 14.82 24.52 -11.06
CA TYR A 397 14.14 23.40 -11.71
C TYR A 397 13.15 22.68 -10.77
N TYR A 398 13.20 22.94 -9.47
CA TYR A 398 12.39 22.29 -8.45
C TYR A 398 11.24 23.20 -7.99
N SER A 399 9.99 22.78 -8.23
CA SER A 399 8.79 23.52 -7.81
C SER A 399 8.39 23.26 -6.34
N VAL A 400 8.77 22.10 -5.80
CA VAL A 400 8.43 21.67 -4.43
C VAL A 400 9.69 21.39 -3.59
N GLY A 401 10.85 21.20 -4.23
CA GLY A 401 12.12 20.83 -3.60
C GLY A 401 12.61 19.44 -4.02
N ALA A 402 13.80 19.06 -3.54
CA ALA A 402 14.41 17.77 -3.88
C ALA A 402 13.76 16.62 -3.11
N GLY A 403 13.29 15.63 -3.84
CA GLY A 403 12.66 14.42 -3.32
C GLY A 403 13.39 13.14 -3.76
N PRO A 404 12.96 11.97 -3.26
CA PRO A 404 13.60 10.69 -3.57
C PRO A 404 13.27 10.16 -4.96
N LYS A 405 12.21 10.66 -5.60
CA LYS A 405 11.81 10.21 -6.93
C LYS A 405 12.51 11.04 -8.00
N TRP A 406 13.24 10.35 -8.88
CA TRP A 406 13.88 10.98 -10.03
C TRP A 406 12.82 11.60 -10.93
N SER A 407 13.05 12.85 -11.30
CA SER A 407 12.15 13.64 -12.11
C SER A 407 12.90 14.38 -13.21
N GLU A 408 12.14 14.98 -14.11
CA GLU A 408 12.71 15.88 -15.12
C GLU A 408 13.36 17.12 -14.49
N ALA A 409 12.94 17.51 -13.28
CA ALA A 409 13.61 18.55 -12.52
C ALA A 409 15.05 18.15 -12.15
N ASP A 410 15.24 16.90 -11.69
CA ASP A 410 16.55 16.37 -11.36
C ASP A 410 17.45 16.27 -12.58
N ARG A 411 16.90 15.75 -13.70
CA ARG A 411 17.64 15.67 -14.97
C ARG A 411 18.08 17.05 -15.45
N LYS A 412 17.17 18.03 -15.45
CA LYS A 412 17.47 19.41 -15.90
C LYS A 412 18.44 20.13 -14.97
N ALA A 413 18.29 19.97 -13.66
CA ALA A 413 19.21 20.55 -12.68
C ALA A 413 20.61 19.93 -12.80
N CYS A 414 20.68 18.61 -12.94
CA CYS A 414 21.93 17.88 -13.19
C CYS A 414 22.56 18.32 -14.51
N GLN A 415 21.78 18.42 -15.59
CA GLN A 415 22.26 18.88 -16.90
C GLN A 415 22.81 20.32 -16.84
N ALA A 416 22.11 21.21 -16.14
CA ALA A 416 22.57 22.58 -15.96
C ALA A 416 23.88 22.63 -15.17
N PHE A 417 24.00 21.82 -14.12
CA PHE A 417 25.25 21.66 -13.38
C PHE A 417 26.37 21.15 -14.28
N GLN A 418 26.15 20.08 -15.05
CA GLN A 418 27.12 19.52 -16.00
C GLN A 418 27.59 20.57 -17.02
N LYS A 419 26.67 21.34 -17.61
CA LYS A 419 27.00 22.44 -18.52
C LYS A 419 27.85 23.52 -17.84
N ALA A 420 27.54 23.88 -16.60
CA ALA A 420 28.33 24.83 -15.82
C ALA A 420 29.74 24.32 -15.48
N GLN A 421 29.94 22.99 -15.51
CA GLN A 421 31.28 22.37 -15.41
C GLN A 421 32.07 22.40 -16.72
N GLY A 422 31.50 22.95 -17.80
CA GLY A 422 32.11 23.00 -19.14
C GLY A 422 31.85 21.75 -19.99
N TRP A 423 30.99 20.84 -19.56
CA TRP A 423 30.68 19.62 -20.33
C TRP A 423 29.70 19.90 -21.46
N THR A 424 29.83 19.18 -22.58
CA THR A 424 29.01 19.38 -23.79
C THR A 424 28.57 18.04 -24.39
N GLY A 425 27.58 18.08 -25.29
CA GLY A 425 27.08 16.87 -25.96
C GLY A 425 26.52 15.83 -24.99
N SER A 426 26.91 14.57 -25.17
CA SER A 426 26.53 13.44 -24.31
C SER A 426 27.04 13.56 -22.87
N ASP A 427 28.09 14.35 -22.62
CA ASP A 427 28.67 14.50 -21.29
C ASP A 427 27.85 15.47 -20.41
N ALA A 428 26.86 16.15 -21.00
CA ALA A 428 25.89 16.99 -20.31
C ALA A 428 24.44 16.54 -20.61
N ASP A 429 24.18 15.25 -20.46
CA ASP A 429 22.90 14.58 -20.73
C ASP A 429 21.84 14.72 -19.62
N GLY A 430 22.26 15.17 -18.44
CA GLY A 430 21.46 15.30 -17.23
C GLY A 430 21.41 14.05 -16.35
N TYR A 431 22.18 13.01 -16.67
CA TYR A 431 22.30 11.82 -15.84
C TYR A 431 23.63 11.86 -15.08
N PRO A 432 23.63 11.68 -13.75
CA PRO A 432 24.87 11.70 -13.00
C PRO A 432 25.69 10.45 -13.34
N GLY A 433 26.93 10.66 -13.77
CA GLY A 433 27.98 9.65 -13.77
C GLY A 433 28.96 9.84 -12.61
N PRO A 434 30.01 9.00 -12.50
CA PRO A 434 31.02 9.13 -11.46
C PRO A 434 31.63 10.54 -11.37
N SER A 435 31.96 11.14 -12.51
CA SER A 435 32.50 12.50 -12.60
C SER A 435 31.50 13.56 -12.12
N THR A 436 30.22 13.43 -12.50
CA THR A 436 29.14 14.34 -12.05
C THR A 436 29.02 14.30 -10.54
N TRP A 437 28.99 13.09 -9.99
CA TRP A 437 28.83 12.85 -8.56
C TRP A 437 29.98 13.43 -7.75
N SER A 438 31.22 13.15 -8.17
CA SER A 438 32.43 13.65 -7.49
C SER A 438 32.44 15.17 -7.38
N ARG A 439 32.15 15.89 -8.48
CA ARG A 439 32.12 17.37 -8.48
C ARG A 439 30.91 17.97 -7.76
N LEU A 440 29.78 17.28 -7.79
CA LEU A 440 28.57 17.77 -7.12
C LEU A 440 28.72 17.69 -5.60
N PHE A 441 29.37 16.63 -5.10
CA PHE A 441 29.51 16.34 -3.67
C PHE A 441 30.82 16.80 -3.03
N SER A 442 31.80 17.28 -3.82
CA SER A 442 32.88 18.15 -3.33
C SER A 442 32.35 19.50 -2.84
#